data_AF-A0A0P8Y774-F1
#
_entry.id   AF-A0A0P8Y774-F1
#
_cell.length_a   1.000
_cell.length_b   1.000
_cell.length_c   1.000
_cell.angle_alpha   90.00
_cell.angle_beta   90.00
_cell.angle_gamma   90.00
#
_symmetry.space_group_name_H-M   'P 1'
#
loop_
_entity.id
_entity.type
_entity.pdbx_description
1 polymer ?
#
loop_
_entity_poly.entity_id
_entity_poly.type
_entity_poly.pdbx_seq_one_letter_code
_entity_poly.pdbx_strand_id
1 'polypeptide(L)'
;MKKIILLLTFLIFTSANAKMSEKDKSKALDCVGVYMANYFLPSGEKFEYGMKEKSISSVKVLKAYALETGIPEKEWDDAVNKAVDKHYGSKYNEAKTEKCHSFVEALVPDGAERVKKVIQTLY
;
A
#
# COMPACT_ATOMS: atom_id res chain seq x y z
N MET A 1 25.63 29.12 -5.00
CA MET A 1 24.81 28.45 -6.04
C MET A 1 25.43 27.09 -6.36
N LYS A 2 25.01 26.02 -5.67
CA LYS A 2 25.44 24.65 -5.96
C LYS A 2 24.34 24.00 -6.80
N LYS A 3 24.63 23.73 -8.07
CA LYS A 3 23.75 22.96 -8.96
C LYS A 3 23.84 21.49 -8.52
N ILE A 4 22.86 21.01 -7.77
CA ILE A 4 22.70 19.57 -7.53
C ILE A 4 22.08 19.02 -8.81
N ILE A 5 22.91 18.36 -9.62
CA ILE A 5 22.45 17.59 -10.77
C ILE A 5 21.71 16.39 -10.19
N LEU A 6 20.38 16.43 -10.24
CA LEU A 6 19.52 15.31 -9.88
C LEU A 6 19.71 14.25 -10.97
N LEU A 7 20.62 13.30 -10.75
CA LEU A 7 20.84 12.17 -11.64
C LEU A 7 19.64 11.22 -11.49
N LEU A 8 18.61 11.47 -12.30
CA LEU A 8 17.43 10.63 -12.42
C LEU A 8 17.86 9.32 -13.09
N THR A 9 18.33 8.37 -12.29
CA THR A 9 18.63 7.01 -12.77
C THR A 9 17.30 6.32 -13.05
N PHE A 10 16.84 6.46 -14.29
CA PHE A 10 15.84 5.57 -14.86
C PHE A 10 16.45 4.17 -14.96
N LEU A 11 16.30 3.37 -13.90
CA LEU A 11 16.33 1.92 -14.03
C LEU A 11 15.06 1.53 -14.79
N ILE A 12 15.17 1.50 -16.12
CA ILE A 12 14.15 0.90 -16.98
C ILE A 12 14.28 -0.61 -16.76
N PHE A 13 13.63 -1.12 -15.71
CA PHE A 13 13.35 -2.53 -15.61
C PHE A 13 12.40 -2.85 -16.75
N THR A 14 12.87 -3.59 -17.75
CA THR A 14 12.02 -4.23 -18.74
C THR A 14 11.28 -5.39 -18.08
N SER A 15 10.44 -5.09 -17.09
CA SER A 15 9.46 -6.04 -16.61
C SER A 15 8.45 -6.21 -17.74
N ALA A 16 8.42 -7.39 -18.36
CA ALA A 16 7.19 -7.86 -18.98
C ALA A 16 6.10 -7.65 -17.92
N ASN A 17 5.21 -6.69 -18.14
CA ASN A 17 4.22 -6.27 -17.15
C ASN A 17 3.24 -7.42 -16.94
N ALA A 18 3.60 -8.34 -16.04
CA ALA A 18 2.70 -9.36 -15.56
C ALA A 18 1.57 -8.62 -14.85
N LYS A 19 0.42 -8.57 -15.52
CA LYS A 19 -0.79 -7.97 -14.97
C LYS A 19 -1.08 -8.64 -13.62
N MET A 20 -1.34 -7.84 -12.60
CA MET A 20 -1.80 -8.34 -11.30
C MET A 20 -3.02 -9.24 -11.52
N SER A 21 -3.02 -10.44 -10.93
CA SER A 21 -4.17 -11.34 -11.07
C SER A 21 -5.40 -10.72 -10.40
N GLU A 22 -6.61 -11.05 -10.87
CA GLU A 22 -7.84 -10.54 -10.25
C GLU A 22 -7.97 -10.95 -8.77
N LYS A 23 -7.45 -12.14 -8.42
CA LYS A 23 -7.37 -12.63 -7.03
C LYS A 23 -6.48 -11.73 -6.19
N ASP A 24 -5.29 -11.39 -6.70
CA ASP A 24 -4.33 -10.55 -5.98
C ASP A 24 -4.81 -9.10 -5.91
N LYS A 25 -5.44 -8.58 -6.98
CA LYS A 25 -6.09 -7.27 -7.00
C LYS A 25 -7.19 -7.18 -5.95
N SER A 26 -8.08 -8.17 -5.91
CA SER A 26 -9.15 -8.24 -4.90
C SER A 26 -8.57 -8.27 -3.48
N LYS A 27 -7.51 -9.06 -3.25
CA LYS A 27 -6.87 -9.13 -1.93
C LYS A 27 -6.12 -7.85 -1.56
N ALA A 28 -5.47 -7.20 -2.53
CA ALA A 28 -4.80 -5.91 -2.34
C ALA A 28 -5.81 -4.82 -1.95
N LEU A 29 -6.95 -4.74 -2.63
CA LEU A 29 -8.02 -3.82 -2.29
C LEU A 29 -8.60 -4.10 -0.89
N ASP A 30 -8.83 -5.37 -0.54
CA ASP A 30 -9.28 -5.74 0.82
C ASP A 30 -8.28 -5.27 1.88
N CYS A 31 -6.98 -5.41 1.63
CA CYS A 31 -5.93 -4.91 2.53
C CYS A 31 -5.84 -3.39 2.59
N VAL A 32 -6.01 -2.68 1.46
CA VAL A 32 -6.15 -1.22 1.48
C VAL A 32 -7.32 -0.81 2.36
N GLY A 33 -8.47 -1.48 2.24
CA GLY A 33 -9.64 -1.22 3.09
C GLY A 33 -9.33 -1.41 4.58
N VAL A 34 -8.64 -2.49 4.97
CA VAL A 34 -8.19 -2.72 6.36
C VAL A 34 -7.28 -1.60 6.84
N TYR A 35 -6.25 -1.25 6.07
CA TYR A 35 -5.30 -0.20 6.44
C TYR A 35 -5.99 1.15 6.62
N MET A 36 -6.85 1.51 5.67
CA MET A 36 -7.58 2.78 5.68
C MET A 36 -8.58 2.84 6.85
N ALA A 37 -9.27 1.74 7.17
CA ALA A 37 -10.16 1.67 8.33
C ALA A 37 -9.41 1.85 9.66
N ASN A 38 -8.18 1.36 9.77
CA ASN A 38 -7.33 1.56 10.94
C ASN A 38 -6.94 3.04 11.18
N TYR A 39 -7.21 3.97 10.25
CA TYR A 39 -7.05 5.41 10.51
C TYR A 39 -8.21 6.02 11.26
N PHE A 40 -9.39 5.40 11.20
CA PHE A 40 -10.63 5.91 11.75
C PHE A 40 -11.08 5.10 12.98
N LEU A 41 -10.11 4.65 13.78
CA LEU A 41 -10.42 3.82 14.94
C LEU A 41 -11.29 4.58 15.96
N PRO A 42 -12.23 3.88 16.63
CA PRO A 42 -12.98 4.43 17.73
C PRO A 42 -12.07 4.98 18.84
N SER A 43 -12.55 6.03 19.52
CA SER A 43 -11.83 6.59 20.67
C SER A 43 -11.56 5.53 21.74
N GLY A 44 -10.31 5.46 22.21
CA GLY A 44 -9.86 4.47 23.21
C GLY A 44 -9.17 3.24 22.63
N GLU A 45 -9.17 3.02 21.31
CA GLU A 45 -8.37 1.97 20.68
C GLU A 45 -6.90 2.40 20.55
N LYS A 46 -5.98 1.50 20.94
CA LYS A 46 -4.53 1.71 20.76
C LYS A 46 -4.11 1.15 19.41
N PHE A 47 -3.46 1.99 18.61
CA PHE A 47 -2.83 1.60 17.36
C PHE A 47 -1.39 2.07 17.37
N GLU A 48 -0.47 1.11 17.41
CA GLU A 48 0.96 1.37 17.49
C GLU A 48 1.41 2.23 16.30
N TYR A 49 2.25 3.24 16.58
CA TYR A 49 2.65 4.22 15.56
C TYR A 49 3.35 3.55 14.36
N GLY A 50 4.24 2.59 14.63
CA GLY A 50 4.91 1.82 13.57
C GLY A 50 3.95 1.03 12.68
N MET A 51 2.84 0.52 13.23
CA MET A 51 1.81 -0.17 12.46
C MET A 51 1.05 0.79 11.54
N LYS A 52 0.82 2.01 12.00
CA LYS A 52 0.22 3.08 11.19
C LYS A 52 1.14 3.45 10.02
N GLU A 53 2.40 3.73 10.31
CA GLU A 53 3.39 4.06 9.26
C GLU A 53 3.49 2.97 8.21
N LYS A 54 3.61 1.72 8.65
CA LYS A 54 3.66 0.55 7.77
C LYS A 54 2.37 0.42 6.95
N SER A 55 1.21 0.70 7.53
CA SER A 55 -0.09 0.68 6.85
C SER A 55 -0.21 1.76 5.75
N ILE A 56 0.08 3.04 6.04
CA ILE A 56 0.10 4.12 5.03
C ILE A 56 1.07 3.77 3.90
N SER A 57 2.25 3.28 4.28
CA SER A 57 3.32 2.99 3.33
C SER A 57 2.94 1.82 2.42
N SER A 58 2.30 0.79 2.97
CA SER A 58 1.76 -0.34 2.22
C SER A 58 0.67 0.09 1.23
N VAL A 59 -0.22 1.01 1.62
CA VAL A 59 -1.24 1.57 0.70
C VAL A 59 -0.58 2.28 -0.49
N LYS A 60 0.44 3.10 -0.24
CA LYS A 60 1.20 3.80 -1.29
C LYS A 60 1.92 2.83 -2.22
N VAL A 61 2.55 1.79 -1.67
CA VAL A 61 3.24 0.76 -2.44
C VAL A 61 2.26 -0.03 -3.30
N LEU A 62 1.08 -0.41 -2.77
CA LEU A 62 0.04 -1.09 -3.55
C LEU A 62 -0.50 -0.24 -4.69
N LYS A 63 -0.74 1.06 -4.46
CA LYS A 63 -1.17 1.98 -5.54
C LYS A 63 -0.10 2.06 -6.63
N ALA A 64 1.17 2.26 -6.27
CA ALA A 64 2.26 2.30 -7.25
C ALA A 64 2.34 0.99 -8.06
N TYR A 65 2.27 -0.16 -7.39
CA TYR A 65 2.31 -1.47 -8.06
C TYR A 65 1.08 -1.73 -8.96
N ALA A 66 -0.11 -1.27 -8.56
CA ALA A 66 -1.30 -1.33 -9.41
C ALA A 66 -1.10 -0.55 -10.72
N LEU A 67 -0.56 0.66 -10.65
CA LEU A 67 -0.26 1.48 -11.83
C LEU A 67 0.83 0.84 -12.71
N GLU A 68 1.90 0.33 -12.09
CA GLU A 68 3.00 -0.39 -12.77
C GLU A 68 2.51 -1.62 -13.55
N THR A 69 1.51 -2.33 -13.01
CA THR A 69 0.88 -3.49 -13.65
C THR A 69 -0.21 -3.14 -14.65
N GLY A 70 -0.40 -1.84 -14.96
CA GLY A 70 -1.30 -1.34 -15.98
C GLY A 70 -2.75 -1.11 -15.55
N ILE A 71 -3.04 -1.09 -14.24
CA ILE A 71 -4.36 -0.69 -13.74
C ILE A 71 -4.46 0.84 -13.81
N PRO A 72 -5.46 1.42 -14.50
CA PRO A 72 -5.64 2.87 -14.53
C PRO A 72 -5.89 3.45 -13.14
N GLU A 73 -5.33 4.63 -12.86
CA GLU A 73 -5.44 5.28 -11.55
C GLU A 73 -6.90 5.47 -11.11
N LYS A 74 -7.74 5.97 -12.01
CA LYS A 74 -9.17 6.15 -11.74
C LYS A 74 -9.86 4.84 -11.34
N GLU A 75 -9.54 3.73 -12.01
CA GLU A 75 -10.12 2.43 -11.70
C GLU A 75 -9.69 1.93 -10.32
N TRP A 76 -8.41 2.11 -10.00
CA TRP A 76 -7.87 1.76 -8.69
C TRP A 76 -8.51 2.59 -7.57
N ASP A 77 -8.55 3.91 -7.73
CA ASP A 77 -9.09 4.83 -6.71
C ASP A 77 -10.60 4.60 -6.49
N ASP A 78 -11.38 4.37 -7.55
CA ASP A 78 -12.81 4.02 -7.44
C ASP A 78 -13.02 2.69 -6.68
N ALA A 79 -12.13 1.72 -6.87
CA ALA A 79 -12.19 0.43 -6.18
C ALA A 79 -11.74 0.53 -4.72
N VAL A 80 -10.77 1.41 -4.41
CA VAL A 80 -10.32 1.68 -3.04
C VAL A 80 -11.48 2.21 -2.19
N ASN A 81 -12.24 3.19 -2.69
CA ASN A 81 -13.38 3.73 -1.94
C ASN A 81 -14.37 2.64 -1.49
N LYS A 82 -14.74 1.73 -2.42
CA LYS A 82 -15.61 0.58 -2.12
C LYS A 82 -15.00 -0.37 -1.08
N ALA A 83 -13.68 -0.56 -1.14
CA ALA A 83 -12.98 -1.42 -0.18
C ALA A 83 -12.91 -0.79 1.21
N VAL A 84 -12.75 0.53 1.31
CA VAL A 84 -12.78 1.25 2.60
C VAL A 84 -14.15 1.12 3.25
N ASP A 85 -15.23 1.32 2.50
CA ASP A 85 -16.61 1.21 3.01
C ASP A 85 -16.90 -0.14 3.68
N LYS A 86 -16.32 -1.23 3.16
CA LYS A 86 -16.47 -2.59 3.73
C LYS A 86 -15.88 -2.73 5.14
N HIS A 87 -14.81 -2.01 5.46
CA HIS A 87 -14.11 -2.12 6.74
C HIS A 87 -14.32 -0.92 7.66
N TYR A 88 -14.91 0.18 7.16
CA TYR A 88 -15.17 1.38 7.95
C TYR A 88 -15.96 1.06 9.23
N GLY A 89 -15.54 1.63 10.36
CA GLY A 89 -16.14 1.37 11.68
C GLY A 89 -15.79 0.02 12.30
N SER A 90 -14.98 -0.82 11.64
CA SER A 90 -14.47 -2.06 12.25
C SER A 90 -13.49 -1.75 13.38
N LYS A 91 -13.48 -2.61 14.41
CA LYS A 91 -12.44 -2.60 15.45
C LYS A 91 -11.09 -2.96 14.86
N TYR A 92 -10.02 -2.43 15.45
CA TYR A 92 -8.66 -2.80 15.09
C TYR A 92 -8.44 -4.32 15.25
N ASN A 93 -7.80 -4.93 14.26
CA ASN A 93 -7.38 -6.32 14.30
C ASN A 93 -5.93 -6.44 13.82
N GLU A 94 -5.03 -6.60 14.78
CA GLU A 94 -3.59 -6.70 14.55
C GLU A 94 -3.24 -7.89 13.64
N ALA A 95 -3.77 -9.09 13.94
CA ALA A 95 -3.50 -10.29 13.15
C ALA A 95 -3.96 -10.15 11.68
N LYS A 96 -5.06 -9.43 11.42
CA LYS A 96 -5.53 -9.13 10.07
C LYS A 96 -4.62 -8.12 9.37
N THR A 97 -4.15 -7.12 10.11
CA THR A 97 -3.24 -6.08 9.61
C THR A 97 -1.88 -6.69 9.24
N GLU A 98 -1.33 -7.55 10.09
CA GLU A 98 -0.07 -8.27 9.83
C GLU A 98 -0.17 -9.21 8.63
N LYS A 99 -1.29 -9.95 8.48
CA LYS A 99 -1.53 -10.75 7.27
C LYS A 99 -1.53 -9.90 6.01
N CYS A 100 -2.04 -8.68 6.08
CA CYS A 100 -1.98 -7.74 4.97
C CYS A 100 -0.56 -7.25 4.71
N HIS A 101 0.25 -7.03 5.75
CA HIS A 101 1.65 -6.66 5.57
C HIS A 101 2.42 -7.76 4.86
N SER A 102 2.35 -9.01 5.35
CA SER A 102 3.01 -10.15 4.70
C SER A 102 2.53 -10.35 3.25
N PHE A 103 1.24 -10.14 2.98
CA PHE A 103 0.71 -10.20 1.63
C PHE A 103 1.32 -9.13 0.71
N VAL A 104 1.38 -7.87 1.14
CA VAL A 104 1.96 -6.78 0.34
C VAL A 104 3.45 -7.03 0.06
N GLU A 105 4.19 -7.44 1.10
CA GLU A 105 5.61 -7.76 1.00
C GLU A 105 5.89 -8.91 0.02
N ALA A 106 4.98 -9.87 -0.10
CA ALA A 106 5.10 -11.01 -1.01
C ALA A 106 4.56 -10.72 -2.43
N LEU A 107 3.49 -9.93 -2.55
CA LEU A 107 2.86 -9.62 -3.84
C LEU A 107 3.74 -8.69 -4.69
N VAL A 108 4.28 -7.64 -4.06
CA VAL A 108 5.00 -6.60 -4.77
C VAL A 108 6.47 -7.02 -4.92
N PRO A 109 7.07 -6.92 -6.11
CA PRO A 109 8.51 -7.11 -6.28
C PRO A 109 9.29 -6.21 -5.32
N ASP A 110 10.19 -6.80 -4.54
CA ASP A 110 10.93 -6.15 -3.45
C ASP A 110 10.03 -5.43 -2.42
N GLY A 111 8.84 -5.97 -2.17
CA GLY A 111 7.77 -5.31 -1.41
C GLY A 111 8.17 -4.81 -0.03
N ALA A 112 8.90 -5.61 0.75
CA ALA A 112 9.40 -5.20 2.07
C ALA A 112 10.34 -3.99 2.00
N GLU A 113 11.26 -3.98 1.03
CA GLU A 113 12.20 -2.87 0.84
C GLU A 113 11.48 -1.62 0.31
N ARG A 114 10.50 -1.79 -0.60
CA ARG A 114 9.66 -0.68 -1.08
C ARG A 114 8.87 -0.03 0.05
N VAL A 115 8.24 -0.85 0.92
CA VAL A 115 7.51 -0.33 2.09
C VAL A 115 8.44 0.41 3.03
N LYS A 116 9.60 -0.17 3.35
CA LYS A 116 10.63 0.48 4.19
C LYS A 116 11.08 1.83 3.62
N LYS A 117 11.34 1.90 2.31
CA LYS A 117 11.71 3.17 1.65
C LYS A 117 10.61 4.22 1.77
N VAL A 118 9.35 3.84 1.63
CA VAL A 118 8.24 4.78 1.81
C VAL A 118 8.14 5.24 3.28
N ILE A 119 8.32 4.36 4.27
CA ILE A 119 8.36 4.74 5.69
C ILE A 119 9.44 5.80 5.95
N GLN A 120 10.62 5.65 5.36
CA GLN A 120 11.72 6.60 5.49
C GLN A 120 11.41 8.00 4.95
N THR A 121 10.37 8.15 4.10
CA THR A 121 9.93 9.46 3.60
C THR A 121 8.94 10.18 4.53
N LEU A 122 8.55 9.56 5.64
CA LEU A 122 7.65 10.15 6.64
C LEU A 122 8.39 11.05 7.65
N TYR A 123 9.73 11.10 7.59
CA TYR A 123 10.64 11.85 8.47
C TYR A 123 11.53 12.80 7.66
#